data_AF-A0A0N4YYJ2-F1
#
_entry.id   AF-A0A0N4YYJ2-F1
#
_cell.length_a   1.000
_cell.length_b   1.000
_cell.length_c   1.000
_cell.angle_alpha   90.00
_cell.angle_beta   90.00
_cell.angle_gamma   90.00
#
_symmetry.space_group_name_H-M   'P 1'
#
loop_
_entity.id
_entity.type
_entity.pdbx_description
1 polymer ?
#
loop_
_entity_poly.entity_id
_entity_poly.type
_entity_poly.pdbx_seq_one_letter_code
_entity_poly.pdbx_strand_id
1 'polypeptide(L)'
;MGEPSASIVVEEAENEVMGDHIADMSHHDAQDAEMEWTAGPQREMELLKVCDRVSKCIKDAEIRMVAEIAKHWRTSDPKRVCFEEVAAKVTQDALDMVKEMKERCVSVQKERENYEEAATSLGCTNYESFVGKLEELVECSLMVGEIKEGTNWQHNDIVKNCCVLHESVVKKKQRIAQLQAQLEAKQREIDELRRRAELMNAGHGHEMMDEVEVPGKDKLQQHRTSLKALREIRKNLTHSNEQLQSGQENPRSSRGWTTDAFERFSRRRTPSRQERKVRVQLHQERGETSVSGSEGPKMDKPKAREDKVVVSKRSYVAPGECKWVEIRGGGEPGEKILESTSDWIHSGLCAVDDSGATTVPVWNVAAEPLVLKVGQEVGTWEHDDAQFAKVTAKQIPTDMLVFGEKGLDPNERRKMLD
;
A
#
# COMPACT_ATOMS: atom_id res chain seq x y z
N MET A 1 53.51 -5.72 -48.62
CA MET A 1 54.33 -6.21 -47.49
C MET A 1 53.35 -6.63 -46.42
N GLY A 2 53.48 -7.88 -45.98
CA GLY A 2 52.41 -8.69 -45.40
C GLY A 2 52.11 -8.40 -43.93
N GLU A 3 50.83 -8.56 -43.62
CA GLU A 3 50.28 -8.66 -42.27
C GLU A 3 50.50 -10.07 -41.72
N PRO A 4 50.84 -10.24 -40.43
CA PRO A 4 50.77 -11.53 -39.78
C PRO A 4 49.44 -11.68 -39.04
N SER A 5 48.61 -12.61 -39.52
CA SER A 5 47.47 -13.17 -38.80
C SER A 5 47.97 -14.05 -37.65
N ALA A 6 47.65 -13.68 -36.41
CA ALA A 6 47.81 -14.55 -35.25
C ALA A 6 46.44 -15.16 -34.91
N SER A 7 46.29 -16.46 -35.16
CA SER A 7 45.15 -17.25 -34.70
C SER A 7 45.32 -17.54 -33.22
N ILE A 8 44.43 -17.01 -32.39
CA ILE A 8 44.30 -17.40 -30.98
C ILE A 8 43.44 -18.66 -30.93
N VAL A 9 44.07 -19.74 -30.47
CA VAL A 9 43.43 -20.99 -30.05
C VAL A 9 42.82 -20.72 -28.68
N VAL A 10 41.50 -20.85 -28.57
CA VAL A 10 40.80 -20.83 -27.28
C VAL A 10 40.71 -22.28 -26.83
N GLU A 11 41.52 -22.63 -25.82
CA GLU A 11 41.39 -23.88 -25.08
C GLU A 11 40.12 -23.84 -24.21
N GLU A 12 39.24 -24.80 -24.42
CA GLU A 12 38.13 -25.13 -23.52
C GLU A 12 38.71 -25.77 -22.25
N ALA A 13 38.85 -24.97 -21.20
CA ALA A 13 39.16 -25.49 -19.87
C ALA A 13 37.85 -25.89 -19.17
N GLU A 14 37.75 -27.19 -18.93
CA GLU A 14 36.73 -27.87 -18.13
C GLU A 14 36.68 -27.25 -16.71
N ASN A 15 35.56 -26.63 -16.38
CA ASN A 15 35.30 -26.04 -15.07
C ASN A 15 34.34 -26.97 -14.30
N GLU A 16 34.84 -28.13 -13.88
CA GLU A 16 34.17 -29.00 -12.91
C GLU A 16 34.56 -28.56 -11.48
N VAL A 17 33.58 -28.69 -10.56
CA VAL A 17 33.69 -28.56 -9.10
C VAL A 17 33.47 -27.16 -8.51
N MET A 18 32.21 -26.74 -8.46
CA MET A 18 31.65 -25.88 -7.39
C MET A 18 30.21 -26.31 -7.10
N GLY A 19 30.06 -27.42 -6.39
CA GLY A 19 28.79 -27.87 -5.84
C GLY A 19 28.84 -27.80 -4.31
N ASP A 20 27.77 -27.29 -3.71
CA ASP A 20 27.35 -27.48 -2.30
C ASP A 20 27.85 -26.54 -1.18
N HIS A 21 28.10 -25.24 -1.44
CA HIS A 21 28.28 -24.24 -0.35
C HIS A 21 27.25 -23.08 -0.34
N ILE A 22 26.12 -23.20 -1.06
CA ILE A 22 25.15 -22.09 -1.19
C ILE A 22 24.09 -22.05 -0.06
N ALA A 23 24.06 -23.01 0.86
CA ALA A 23 22.94 -23.12 1.81
C ALA A 23 23.09 -22.34 3.15
N ASP A 24 24.24 -21.72 3.45
CA ASP A 24 24.50 -21.20 4.81
C ASP A 24 24.71 -19.67 4.90
N MET A 25 24.44 -18.92 3.82
CA MET A 25 24.53 -17.45 3.83
C MET A 25 23.20 -16.72 4.10
N SER A 26 22.07 -17.40 4.15
CA SER A 26 20.76 -16.75 4.22
C SER A 26 20.35 -16.25 5.61
N HIS A 27 21.07 -16.60 6.68
CA HIS A 27 20.64 -16.27 8.03
C HIS A 27 21.14 -14.91 8.56
N HIS A 28 22.21 -14.35 7.99
CA HIS A 28 22.74 -13.04 8.40
C HIS A 28 22.01 -11.86 7.73
N ASP A 29 21.57 -12.00 6.48
CA ASP A 29 20.87 -10.92 5.77
C ASP A 29 19.50 -10.56 6.39
N ALA A 30 18.83 -11.54 7.01
CA ALA A 30 17.54 -11.30 7.66
C ALA A 30 17.64 -10.45 8.94
N GLN A 31 18.75 -10.54 9.68
CA GLN A 31 18.96 -9.78 10.91
C GLN A 31 19.32 -8.32 10.63
N ASP A 32 20.06 -8.07 9.55
CA ASP A 32 20.39 -6.71 9.11
C ASP A 32 19.15 -5.96 8.60
N ALA A 33 18.23 -6.64 7.91
CA ALA A 33 16.97 -6.06 7.46
C ALA A 33 16.05 -5.63 8.63
N GLU A 34 16.03 -6.42 9.72
CA GLU A 34 15.23 -6.08 10.91
C GLU A 34 15.85 -4.90 11.68
N MET A 35 17.19 -4.83 11.78
CA MET A 35 17.88 -3.68 12.37
C MET A 35 17.67 -2.40 11.54
N GLU A 36 17.62 -2.51 10.22
CA GLU A 36 17.38 -1.38 9.31
C GLU A 36 15.96 -0.82 9.42
N TRP A 37 14.96 -1.67 9.69
CA TRP A 37 13.58 -1.23 9.92
C TRP A 37 13.43 -0.30 11.14
N THR A 38 14.31 -0.46 12.13
CA THR A 38 14.33 0.36 13.35
C THR A 38 15.27 1.57 13.26
N ALA A 39 16.03 1.71 12.17
CA ALA A 39 16.83 2.89 11.91
C ALA A 39 15.89 4.06 11.59
N GLY A 40 15.35 4.67 12.64
CA GLY A 40 14.21 5.57 12.55
C GLY A 40 14.48 6.84 11.72
N PRO A 41 13.42 7.62 11.44
CA PRO A 41 13.44 8.88 10.68
C PRO A 41 14.57 9.85 11.05
N GLN A 42 14.99 9.79 12.32
CA GLN A 42 16.08 10.59 12.86
C GLN A 42 17.43 10.31 12.19
N ARG A 43 17.78 9.04 11.93
CA ARG A 43 19.09 8.67 11.37
C ARG A 43 19.24 9.15 9.93
N GLU A 44 18.19 9.03 9.12
CA GLU A 44 18.18 9.52 7.75
C GLU A 44 18.28 11.05 7.68
N MET A 45 17.54 11.76 8.54
CA MET A 45 17.67 13.21 8.65
C MET A 45 19.09 13.61 9.04
N GLU A 46 19.74 12.85 9.92
CA GLU A 46 21.14 13.08 10.28
C GLU A 46 22.09 12.84 9.11
N LEU A 47 21.87 11.81 8.29
CA LEU A 47 22.64 11.55 7.07
C LEU A 47 22.53 12.70 6.06
N LEU A 48 21.34 13.24 5.84
CA LEU A 48 21.14 14.41 4.97
C LEU A 48 21.90 15.64 5.50
N LYS A 49 21.86 15.88 6.82
CA LYS A 49 22.65 16.95 7.47
C LYS A 49 24.15 16.71 7.35
N VAL A 50 24.61 15.46 7.36
CA VAL A 50 26.02 15.13 7.10
C VAL A 50 26.39 15.47 5.65
N CYS A 51 25.56 15.12 4.67
CA CYS A 51 25.79 15.47 3.27
C CYS A 51 25.96 16.98 3.09
N ASP A 52 25.05 17.79 3.66
CA ASP A 52 25.12 19.26 3.57
C ASP A 52 26.38 19.83 4.24
N ARG A 53 26.80 19.27 5.38
CA ARG A 53 28.05 19.65 6.06
C ARG A 53 29.28 19.30 5.22
N VAL A 54 29.31 18.11 4.61
CA VAL A 54 30.41 17.67 3.75
C VAL A 54 30.50 18.55 2.50
N SER A 55 29.38 18.83 1.82
CA SER A 55 29.36 19.76 0.68
C SER A 55 29.90 21.13 1.04
N LYS A 56 29.57 21.66 2.23
CA LYS A 56 30.12 22.93 2.71
C LYS A 56 31.62 22.84 2.96
N CYS A 57 32.09 21.79 3.64
CA CYS A 57 33.52 21.58 3.90
C CYS A 57 34.35 21.47 2.62
N ILE A 58 33.83 20.82 1.57
CA ILE A 58 34.49 20.70 0.26
C ILE A 58 34.68 22.10 -0.36
N LYS A 59 33.64 22.93 -0.38
CA LYS A 59 33.73 24.31 -0.90
C LYS A 59 34.67 25.18 -0.08
N ASP A 60 34.63 25.08 1.24
CA ASP A 60 35.54 25.80 2.13
C ASP A 60 37.01 25.38 1.90
N ALA A 61 37.26 24.11 1.58
CA ALA A 61 38.60 23.60 1.25
C ALA A 61 39.11 24.15 -0.10
N GLU A 62 38.25 24.19 -1.12
CA GLU A 62 38.57 24.82 -2.41
C GLU A 62 38.95 26.29 -2.23
N ILE A 63 38.15 27.06 -1.48
CA ILE A 63 38.42 28.48 -1.20
C ILE A 63 39.78 28.66 -0.53
N ARG A 64 40.11 27.83 0.47
CA ARG A 64 41.41 27.89 1.16
C ARG A 64 42.58 27.54 0.23
N MET A 65 42.41 26.52 -0.62
CA MET A 65 43.42 26.10 -1.58
C MET A 65 43.68 27.18 -2.64
N VAL A 66 42.63 27.75 -3.24
CA VAL A 66 42.73 28.85 -4.22
C VAL A 66 43.35 30.09 -3.57
N ALA A 67 42.97 30.42 -2.34
CA ALA A 67 43.57 31.53 -1.59
C ALA A 67 45.08 31.32 -1.34
N GLU A 68 45.51 30.10 -1.06
CA GLU A 68 46.93 29.78 -0.89
C GLU A 68 47.70 29.88 -2.22
N ILE A 69 47.15 29.35 -3.32
CA ILE A 69 47.73 29.50 -4.67
C ILE A 69 47.90 30.99 -5.02
N ALA A 70 46.90 31.82 -4.71
CA ALA A 70 46.95 33.24 -4.99
C ALA A 70 48.06 34.00 -4.23
N LYS A 71 48.59 33.46 -3.12
CA LYS A 71 49.74 34.06 -2.42
C LYS A 71 51.06 33.84 -3.15
N HIS A 72 51.21 32.75 -3.88
CA HIS A 72 52.48 32.35 -4.51
C HIS A 72 52.56 32.71 -6.00
N TRP A 73 51.42 32.84 -6.70
CA TRP A 73 51.40 33.12 -8.14
C TRP A 73 50.53 34.32 -8.52
N ARG A 74 51.04 35.12 -9.47
CA ARG A 74 50.28 36.22 -10.09
C ARG A 74 49.12 35.67 -10.93
N THR A 75 48.07 36.45 -11.08
CA THR A 75 46.88 36.11 -11.88
C THR A 75 47.20 35.79 -13.35
N SER A 76 48.30 36.32 -13.89
CA SER A 76 48.74 36.07 -15.27
C SER A 76 49.63 34.84 -15.44
N ASP A 77 49.97 34.12 -14.37
CA ASP A 77 50.85 32.95 -14.45
C ASP A 77 50.06 31.73 -15.00
N PRO A 78 50.48 31.10 -16.10
CA PRO A 78 49.78 29.94 -16.65
C PRO A 78 49.71 28.75 -15.68
N LYS A 79 50.68 28.61 -14.75
CA LYS A 79 50.67 27.54 -13.75
C LYS A 79 49.53 27.71 -12.76
N ARG A 80 49.26 28.96 -12.35
CA ARG A 80 48.14 29.28 -11.45
C ARG A 80 46.82 28.84 -12.05
N VAL A 81 46.58 29.21 -13.32
CA VAL A 81 45.35 28.86 -14.03
C VAL A 81 45.17 27.34 -14.07
N CYS A 82 46.24 26.59 -14.37
CA CYS A 82 46.20 25.13 -14.39
C CYS A 82 45.86 24.53 -13.01
N PHE A 83 46.45 25.04 -11.92
CA PHE A 83 46.13 24.56 -10.57
C PHE A 83 44.70 24.92 -10.14
N GLU A 84 44.23 26.13 -10.44
CA GLU A 84 42.85 26.56 -10.16
C GLU A 84 41.84 25.71 -10.94
N GLU A 85 42.12 25.36 -12.20
CA GLU A 85 41.28 24.48 -13.01
C GLU A 85 41.22 23.05 -12.44
N VAL A 86 42.36 22.48 -12.06
CA VAL A 86 42.41 21.14 -11.43
C VAL A 86 41.67 21.16 -10.08
N ALA A 87 41.87 22.21 -9.27
CA ALA A 87 41.17 22.41 -8.00
C ALA A 87 39.66 22.46 -8.18
N ALA A 88 39.18 23.26 -9.14
CA ALA A 88 37.77 23.40 -9.46
C ALA A 88 37.18 22.08 -9.95
N LYS A 89 37.90 21.36 -10.84
CA LYS A 89 37.46 20.05 -11.34
C LYS A 89 37.34 19.02 -10.22
N VAL A 90 38.36 18.86 -9.38
CA VAL A 90 38.33 17.90 -8.26
C VAL A 90 37.24 18.25 -7.25
N THR A 91 37.02 19.53 -6.98
CA THR A 91 35.94 20.00 -6.11
C THR A 91 34.57 19.66 -6.70
N GLN A 92 34.38 19.89 -8.01
CA GLN A 92 33.14 19.57 -8.70
C GLN A 92 32.87 18.06 -8.69
N ASP A 93 33.87 17.23 -9.00
CA ASP A 93 33.76 15.76 -8.94
C ASP A 93 33.36 15.29 -7.52
N ALA A 94 33.95 15.88 -6.48
CA ALA A 94 33.60 15.58 -5.09
C ALA A 94 32.18 16.02 -4.71
N LEU A 95 31.73 17.18 -5.18
CA LEU A 95 30.37 17.66 -4.98
C LEU A 95 29.33 16.78 -5.69
N ASP A 96 29.65 16.29 -6.89
CA ASP A 96 28.76 15.39 -7.65
C ASP A 96 28.59 14.05 -6.93
N MET A 97 29.66 13.48 -6.36
CA MET A 97 29.55 12.27 -5.51
C MET A 97 28.67 12.51 -4.27
N VAL A 98 28.82 13.65 -3.59
CA VAL A 98 27.98 13.97 -2.42
C VAL A 98 26.53 14.20 -2.83
N LYS A 99 26.29 14.79 -4.01
CA LYS A 99 24.95 14.95 -4.57
C LYS A 99 24.29 13.59 -4.84
N GLU A 100 25.00 12.66 -5.49
CA GLU A 100 24.49 11.31 -5.73
C GLU A 100 24.16 10.60 -4.41
N MET A 101 25.04 10.69 -3.40
CA MET A 101 24.78 10.14 -2.08
C MET A 101 23.53 10.74 -1.43
N LYS A 102 23.35 12.07 -1.54
CA LYS A 102 22.15 12.76 -1.04
C LYS A 102 20.88 12.31 -1.75
N GLU A 103 20.92 12.14 -3.07
CA GLU A 103 19.79 11.63 -3.86
C GLU A 103 19.41 10.20 -3.43
N ARG A 104 20.40 9.33 -3.18
CA ARG A 104 20.15 7.99 -2.63
C ARG A 104 19.50 8.05 -1.24
N CYS A 105 19.98 8.90 -0.33
CA CYS A 105 19.35 9.08 0.98
C CYS A 105 17.89 9.53 0.88
N VAL A 106 17.57 10.46 -0.04
CA VAL A 106 16.18 10.89 -0.28
C VAL A 106 15.33 9.76 -0.87
N SER A 107 15.88 8.95 -1.77
CA SER A 107 15.19 7.78 -2.32
C SER A 107 14.83 6.77 -1.22
N VAL A 108 15.79 6.44 -0.36
CA VAL A 108 15.57 5.52 0.78
C VAL A 108 14.52 6.06 1.73
N GLN A 109 14.57 7.36 2.05
CA GLN A 109 13.55 8.00 2.88
C GLN A 109 12.15 7.85 2.28
N LYS A 110 12.01 8.13 0.97
CA LYS A 110 10.72 8.00 0.27
C LYS A 110 10.23 6.56 0.22
N GLU A 111 11.13 5.61 0.00
CA GLU A 111 10.79 4.18 0.07
C GLU A 111 10.24 3.83 1.45
N ARG A 112 10.89 4.26 2.53
CA ARG A 112 10.38 4.05 3.89
C ARG A 112 9.01 4.68 4.11
N GLU A 113 8.80 5.93 3.68
CA GLU A 113 7.50 6.60 3.78
C GLU A 113 6.39 5.79 3.07
N ASN A 114 6.67 5.28 1.86
CA ASN A 114 5.74 4.41 1.15
C ASN A 114 5.50 3.08 1.89
N TYR A 115 6.54 2.49 2.50
CA TYR A 115 6.40 1.27 3.30
C TYR A 115 5.56 1.52 4.56
N GLU A 116 5.75 2.65 5.24
CA GLU A 116 4.98 3.02 6.44
C GLU A 116 3.51 3.29 6.09
N GLU A 117 3.24 3.93 4.96
CA GLU A 117 1.88 4.11 4.43
C GLU A 117 1.23 2.75 4.10
N ALA A 118 1.96 1.85 3.45
CA ALA A 118 1.48 0.51 3.14
C ALA A 118 1.22 -0.33 4.40
N ALA A 119 2.13 -0.29 5.37
CA ALA A 119 1.99 -0.98 6.64
C ALA A 119 0.80 -0.45 7.45
N THR A 120 0.61 0.87 7.48
CA THR A 120 -0.55 1.51 8.12
C THR A 120 -1.85 1.10 7.44
N SER A 121 -1.87 1.10 6.10
CA SER A 121 -3.05 0.70 5.31
C SER A 121 -3.43 -0.77 5.52
N LEU A 122 -2.44 -1.63 5.71
CA LEU A 122 -2.65 -3.04 6.04
C LEU A 122 -2.93 -3.26 7.53
N GLY A 123 -2.81 -2.25 8.39
CA GLY A 123 -2.98 -2.38 9.83
C GLY A 123 -1.93 -3.28 10.46
N CYS A 124 -0.67 -3.16 10.02
CA CYS A 124 0.47 -3.89 10.55
C CYS A 124 1.25 -3.02 11.52
N THR A 125 1.57 -3.56 12.71
CA THR A 125 2.34 -2.85 13.74
C THR A 125 3.81 -3.27 13.78
N ASN A 126 4.17 -4.33 13.06
CA ASN A 126 5.54 -4.85 12.98
C ASN A 126 5.84 -5.37 11.57
N TYR A 127 7.13 -5.54 11.28
CA TYR A 127 7.62 -5.96 9.97
C TYR A 127 7.15 -7.35 9.60
N GLU A 128 7.21 -8.29 10.54
CA GLU A 128 6.79 -9.69 10.33
C GLU A 128 5.32 -9.77 9.90
N SER A 129 4.41 -9.04 10.58
CA SER A 129 3.01 -8.96 10.19
C SER A 129 2.81 -8.26 8.86
N PHE A 130 3.65 -7.28 8.51
CA PHE A 130 3.60 -6.62 7.21
C PHE A 130 3.99 -7.59 6.09
N VAL A 131 5.12 -8.29 6.23
CA VAL A 131 5.58 -9.30 5.27
C VAL A 131 4.54 -10.41 5.13
N GLY A 132 4.02 -10.96 6.23
CA GLY A 132 2.99 -12.01 6.17
C GLY A 132 1.73 -11.56 5.42
N LYS A 133 1.23 -10.33 5.66
CA LYS A 133 0.09 -9.81 4.90
C LYS A 133 0.42 -9.52 3.44
N LEU A 134 1.66 -9.15 3.14
CA LEU A 134 2.10 -8.94 1.75
C LEU A 134 2.17 -10.26 0.99
N GLU A 135 2.67 -11.33 1.62
CA GLU A 135 2.64 -12.70 1.10
C GLU A 135 1.20 -13.16 0.84
N GLU A 136 0.30 -13.00 1.83
CA GLU A 136 -1.14 -13.29 1.66
C GLU A 136 -1.76 -12.50 0.49
N LEU A 137 -1.37 -11.23 0.31
CA LEU A 137 -1.86 -10.39 -0.80
C LEU A 137 -1.36 -10.90 -2.16
N VAL A 138 -0.09 -11.31 -2.23
CA VAL A 138 0.51 -11.90 -3.44
C VAL A 138 -0.18 -13.22 -3.80
N GLU A 139 -0.39 -14.10 -2.82
CA GLU A 139 -1.16 -15.34 -3.02
C GLU A 139 -2.58 -15.05 -3.50
N CYS A 140 -3.26 -14.08 -2.88
CA CYS A 140 -4.58 -13.63 -3.32
C CYS A 140 -4.57 -13.10 -4.75
N SER A 141 -3.55 -12.33 -5.14
CA SER A 141 -3.40 -11.81 -6.50
C SER A 141 -3.21 -12.92 -7.52
N LEU A 142 -2.44 -13.96 -7.19
CA LEU A 142 -2.26 -15.14 -8.03
C LEU A 142 -3.57 -15.90 -8.21
N MET A 143 -4.29 -16.19 -7.13
CA MET A 143 -5.61 -16.83 -7.18
C MET A 143 -6.61 -16.02 -8.02
N VAL A 144 -6.62 -14.69 -7.89
CA VAL A 144 -7.47 -13.82 -8.71
C VAL A 144 -7.08 -13.89 -10.19
N GLY A 145 -5.79 -14.04 -10.50
CA GLY A 145 -5.29 -14.32 -11.85
C GLY A 145 -5.86 -15.60 -12.44
N GLU A 146 -5.79 -16.71 -11.69
CA GLU A 146 -6.33 -18.00 -12.10
C GLU A 146 -7.86 -17.96 -12.30
N ILE A 147 -8.59 -17.31 -11.40
CA ILE A 147 -10.04 -17.12 -11.52
C ILE A 147 -10.35 -16.31 -12.78
N LYS A 148 -9.58 -15.23 -13.03
CA LYS A 148 -9.75 -14.39 -14.22
C LYS A 148 -9.57 -15.22 -15.49
N GLU A 149 -8.53 -16.05 -15.56
CA GLU A 149 -8.27 -16.92 -16.71
C GLU A 149 -9.35 -17.98 -16.90
N GLY A 150 -9.83 -18.60 -15.80
CA GLY A 150 -10.86 -19.64 -15.86
C GLY A 150 -12.27 -19.13 -16.16
N THR A 151 -12.60 -17.92 -15.74
CA THR A 151 -13.97 -17.37 -15.82
C THR A 151 -14.14 -16.25 -16.85
N ASN A 152 -13.05 -15.64 -17.30
CA ASN A 152 -13.03 -14.38 -18.07
C ASN A 152 -13.74 -13.21 -17.36
N TRP A 153 -13.86 -13.24 -16.04
CA TRP A 153 -14.42 -12.13 -15.28
C TRP A 153 -13.47 -10.93 -15.21
N GLN A 154 -14.01 -9.72 -15.21
CA GLN A 154 -13.20 -8.52 -14.94
C GLN A 154 -12.84 -8.46 -13.46
N HIS A 155 -11.73 -7.80 -13.11
CA HIS A 155 -11.22 -7.77 -11.74
C HIS A 155 -12.26 -7.29 -10.71
N ASN A 156 -13.03 -6.25 -11.06
CA ASN A 156 -14.12 -5.73 -10.23
C ASN A 156 -15.30 -6.72 -10.07
N ASP A 157 -15.56 -7.53 -11.10
CA ASP A 157 -16.61 -8.53 -11.07
C ASP A 157 -16.19 -9.78 -10.29
N ILE A 158 -14.89 -10.11 -10.27
CA ILE A 158 -14.35 -11.24 -9.50
C ILE A 158 -14.68 -11.04 -8.02
N VAL A 159 -14.35 -9.89 -7.45
CA VAL A 159 -14.64 -9.60 -6.03
C VAL A 159 -16.13 -9.74 -5.73
N LYS A 160 -16.97 -9.10 -6.55
CA LYS A 160 -18.43 -9.14 -6.39
C LYS A 160 -18.99 -10.56 -6.46
N ASN A 161 -18.55 -11.34 -7.45
CA ASN A 161 -19.01 -12.72 -7.64
C ASN A 161 -18.50 -13.65 -6.54
N CYS A 162 -17.25 -13.46 -6.08
CA CYS A 162 -16.69 -14.19 -4.94
C CYS A 162 -17.49 -13.92 -3.66
N CYS A 163 -17.90 -12.68 -3.39
CA CYS A 163 -18.78 -12.37 -2.26
C CYS A 163 -20.12 -13.11 -2.36
N VAL A 164 -20.79 -13.07 -3.52
CA VAL A 164 -22.07 -13.78 -3.75
C VAL A 164 -21.92 -15.29 -3.58
N LEU A 165 -20.84 -15.87 -4.11
CA LEU A 165 -20.52 -17.29 -3.94
C LEU A 165 -20.25 -17.64 -2.48
N HIS A 166 -19.51 -16.80 -1.76
CA HIS A 166 -19.23 -16.99 -0.34
C HIS A 166 -20.52 -17.03 0.49
N GLU A 167 -21.43 -16.06 0.31
CA GLU A 167 -22.74 -16.07 0.98
C GLU A 167 -23.55 -17.33 0.67
N SER A 168 -23.53 -17.79 -0.59
CA SER A 168 -24.21 -19.01 -1.02
C SER A 168 -23.61 -20.24 -0.34
N VAL A 169 -22.28 -20.33 -0.22
CA VAL A 169 -21.58 -21.40 0.49
C VAL A 169 -21.92 -21.39 1.98
N VAL A 170 -21.93 -20.23 2.63
CA VAL A 170 -22.31 -20.09 4.06
C VAL A 170 -23.74 -20.56 4.28
N LYS A 171 -24.70 -20.13 3.45
CA LYS A 171 -26.11 -20.57 3.53
C LYS A 171 -26.24 -22.09 3.36
N LYS A 172 -25.51 -22.68 2.41
CA LYS A 172 -25.51 -24.14 2.19
C LYS A 172 -24.87 -24.88 3.36
N LYS A 173 -23.75 -24.40 3.92
CA LYS A 173 -23.11 -24.97 5.13
C LYS A 173 -24.10 -24.97 6.31
N GLN A 174 -24.81 -23.87 6.52
CA GLN A 174 -25.84 -23.80 7.57
C GLN A 174 -26.98 -24.79 7.33
N ARG A 175 -27.44 -24.96 6.09
CA ARG A 175 -28.47 -25.94 5.75
C ARG A 175 -28.00 -27.38 5.97
N ILE A 176 -26.74 -27.69 5.64
CA ILE A 176 -26.15 -29.01 5.91
C ILE A 176 -26.12 -29.27 7.42
N ALA A 177 -25.68 -28.30 8.23
CA ALA A 177 -25.67 -28.43 9.69
C ALA A 177 -27.09 -28.66 10.27
N GLN A 178 -28.11 -27.98 9.74
CA GLN A 178 -29.51 -28.22 10.12
C GLN A 178 -29.97 -29.64 9.79
N LEU A 179 -29.65 -30.13 8.59
CA LEU A 179 -30.03 -31.49 8.18
C LEU A 179 -29.28 -32.55 9.00
N GLN A 180 -28.01 -32.32 9.34
CA GLN A 180 -27.24 -33.18 10.23
C GLN A 180 -27.90 -33.26 11.62
N ALA A 181 -28.28 -32.12 12.21
CA ALA A 181 -28.98 -32.09 13.49
C ALA A 181 -30.34 -32.82 13.43
N GLN A 182 -31.08 -32.71 12.32
CA GLN A 182 -32.34 -33.45 12.13
C GLN A 182 -32.11 -34.97 12.03
N LEU A 183 -31.08 -35.40 11.29
CA LEU A 183 -30.72 -36.81 11.17
C LEU A 183 -30.32 -37.38 12.54
N GLU A 184 -29.55 -36.65 13.33
CA GLU A 184 -29.17 -37.07 14.69
C GLU A 184 -30.37 -37.14 15.64
N ALA A 185 -31.31 -36.20 15.55
CA ALA A 185 -32.54 -36.25 16.33
C ALA A 185 -33.39 -37.47 15.96
N LYS A 186 -33.53 -37.77 14.66
CA LYS A 186 -34.24 -38.96 14.19
C LYS A 186 -33.52 -40.26 14.55
N GLN A 187 -32.19 -40.26 14.55
CA GLN A 187 -31.41 -41.41 15.01
C GLN A 187 -31.64 -41.66 16.51
N ARG A 188 -31.65 -40.60 17.33
CA ARG A 188 -31.98 -40.69 18.76
C ARG A 188 -33.38 -41.25 19.01
N GLU A 189 -34.38 -40.81 18.25
CA GLU A 189 -35.76 -41.32 18.32
C GLU A 189 -35.83 -42.82 18.01
N ILE A 190 -35.15 -43.27 16.94
CA ILE A 190 -35.07 -44.69 16.59
C ILE A 190 -34.41 -45.51 17.71
N ASP A 191 -33.32 -45.00 18.30
CA ASP A 191 -32.61 -45.69 19.36
C ASP A 191 -33.42 -45.76 20.66
N GLU A 192 -34.25 -44.75 20.95
CA GLU A 192 -35.21 -44.78 22.05
C GLU A 192 -36.31 -45.81 21.81
N LEU A 193 -36.88 -45.87 20.60
CA LEU A 193 -37.88 -46.88 20.24
C LEU A 193 -37.31 -48.30 20.34
N ARG A 194 -36.06 -48.51 19.91
CA ARG A 194 -35.36 -49.79 20.08
C ARG A 194 -35.21 -50.17 21.55
N ARG A 195 -34.78 -49.24 22.40
CA ARG A 195 -34.69 -49.46 23.86
C ARG A 195 -36.05 -49.81 24.47
N ARG A 196 -37.14 -49.13 24.07
CA ARG A 196 -38.50 -49.45 24.54
C ARG A 196 -38.94 -50.86 24.13
N ALA A 197 -38.66 -51.27 22.89
CA ALA A 197 -38.98 -52.60 22.41
C ALA A 197 -38.20 -53.70 23.15
N GLU A 198 -36.92 -53.47 23.44
CA GLU A 198 -36.09 -54.38 24.24
C GLU A 198 -36.64 -54.55 25.66
N LEU A 199 -37.07 -53.46 26.32
CA LEU A 199 -37.70 -53.52 27.65
C LEU A 199 -39.01 -54.31 27.64
N MET A 200 -39.86 -54.14 26.62
CA MET A 200 -41.10 -54.91 26.51
C MET A 200 -40.84 -56.40 26.29
N ASN A 201 -39.82 -56.76 25.49
CA ASN A 201 -39.45 -58.15 25.27
C ASN A 201 -38.82 -58.81 26.50
N ALA A 202 -38.09 -58.06 27.34
CA ALA A 202 -37.54 -58.58 28.59
C ALA A 202 -38.60 -58.89 29.66
N GLY A 203 -39.79 -58.28 29.56
CA GLY A 203 -40.91 -58.50 30.49
C GLY A 203 -41.83 -59.68 30.15
N HIS A 204 -41.78 -60.21 28.92
CA HIS A 204 -42.46 -61.46 28.56
C HIS A 204 -41.55 -62.64 28.92
N GLY A 205 -41.61 -63.02 30.20
CA GLY A 205 -41.02 -64.25 30.69
C GLY A 205 -41.40 -65.40 29.77
N HIS A 206 -40.37 -66.04 29.22
CA HIS A 206 -40.45 -67.20 28.37
C HIS A 206 -41.13 -68.35 29.13
N GLU A 207 -42.46 -68.41 29.04
CA GLU A 207 -43.20 -69.61 29.39
C GLU A 207 -42.85 -70.66 28.33
N MET A 208 -42.19 -71.72 28.78
CA MET A 208 -41.70 -72.79 27.93
C MET A 208 -42.86 -73.40 27.14
N MET A 209 -42.90 -73.14 25.83
CA MET A 209 -43.78 -73.82 24.90
C MET A 209 -42.89 -74.49 23.86
N ASP A 210 -43.08 -75.81 23.76
CA ASP A 210 -42.28 -76.78 23.03
C ASP A 210 -41.92 -76.37 21.60
N GLU A 211 -40.72 -76.83 21.20
CA GLU A 211 -40.15 -76.75 19.87
C GLU A 211 -41.10 -77.29 18.80
N VAL A 212 -41.83 -76.38 18.15
CA VAL A 212 -42.38 -76.65 16.81
C VAL A 212 -41.37 -76.11 15.80
N GLU A 213 -40.69 -77.01 15.10
CA GLU A 213 -39.85 -76.70 13.95
C GLU A 213 -40.70 -76.01 12.87
N VAL A 214 -40.61 -74.68 12.81
CA VAL A 214 -41.20 -73.88 11.73
C VAL A 214 -40.27 -73.92 10.52
N PRO A 215 -40.68 -74.51 9.38
CA PRO A 215 -39.87 -74.56 8.16
C PRO A 215 -39.70 -73.16 7.57
N GLY A 216 -38.46 -72.67 7.47
CA GLY A 216 -38.14 -71.36 6.88
C GLY A 216 -37.05 -70.55 7.58
N LYS A 217 -36.47 -71.03 8.69
CA LYS A 217 -35.41 -70.34 9.45
C LYS A 217 -34.14 -70.04 8.63
N ASP A 218 -33.87 -70.80 7.57
CA ASP A 218 -32.66 -70.61 6.74
C ASP A 218 -32.64 -69.27 5.98
N LYS A 219 -33.81 -68.72 5.60
CA LYS A 219 -33.87 -67.44 4.87
C LYS A 219 -33.54 -66.23 5.76
N LEU A 220 -33.81 -66.33 7.07
CA LEU A 220 -33.50 -65.26 8.04
C LEU A 220 -32.01 -65.19 8.38
N GLN A 221 -31.31 -66.33 8.39
CA GLN A 221 -29.85 -66.35 8.53
C GLN A 221 -29.16 -65.72 7.31
N GLN A 222 -29.69 -65.94 6.10
CA GLN A 222 -29.17 -65.33 4.88
C GLN A 222 -29.31 -63.79 4.87
N HIS A 223 -30.44 -63.25 5.36
CA HIS A 223 -30.58 -61.80 5.51
C HIS A 223 -29.68 -61.21 6.61
N ARG A 224 -29.41 -61.96 7.69
CA ARG A 224 -28.47 -61.54 8.74
C ARG A 224 -27.04 -61.47 8.24
N THR A 225 -26.60 -62.42 7.40
CA THR A 225 -25.26 -62.38 6.80
C THR A 225 -25.14 -61.25 5.78
N SER A 226 -26.16 -60.99 4.95
CA SER A 226 -26.15 -59.84 4.03
C SER A 226 -26.10 -58.49 4.75
N LEU A 227 -26.81 -58.32 5.86
CA LEU A 227 -26.75 -57.08 6.65
C LEU A 227 -25.42 -56.90 7.38
N LYS A 228 -24.76 -58.00 7.80
CA LYS A 228 -23.40 -57.94 8.37
C LYS A 228 -22.40 -57.48 7.30
N ALA A 229 -22.47 -58.04 6.09
CA ALA A 229 -21.62 -57.65 4.97
C ALA A 229 -21.78 -56.16 4.60
N LEU A 230 -23.02 -55.63 4.57
CA LEU A 230 -23.25 -54.21 4.28
C LEU A 230 -22.70 -53.27 5.38
N ARG A 231 -22.75 -53.67 6.65
CA ARG A 231 -22.15 -52.88 7.75
C ARG A 231 -20.62 -52.89 7.67
N GLU A 232 -20.04 -53.98 7.21
CA GLU A 232 -18.59 -54.15 7.04
C GLU A 232 -18.08 -53.31 5.86
N ILE A 233 -18.80 -53.31 4.73
CA ILE A 233 -18.54 -52.41 3.60
C ILE A 233 -18.63 -50.94 4.03
N ARG A 234 -19.63 -50.57 4.83
CA ARG A 234 -19.77 -49.20 5.35
C ARG A 234 -18.63 -48.82 6.29
N LYS A 235 -18.21 -49.71 7.19
CA LYS A 235 -17.06 -49.46 8.08
C LYS A 235 -15.78 -49.26 7.26
N ASN A 236 -15.53 -50.11 6.28
CA ASN A 236 -14.36 -50.00 5.39
C ASN A 236 -14.40 -48.70 4.59
N LEU A 237 -15.56 -48.27 4.09
CA LEU A 237 -15.72 -46.96 3.42
C LEU A 237 -15.49 -45.76 4.33
N THR A 238 -15.73 -45.88 5.65
CA THR A 238 -15.48 -44.79 6.61
C THR A 238 -14.06 -44.78 7.18
N HIS A 239 -13.40 -45.94 7.27
CA HIS A 239 -12.04 -46.06 7.83
C HIS A 239 -10.95 -45.99 6.76
N SER A 240 -11.27 -46.22 5.48
CA SER A 240 -10.30 -46.13 4.37
C SER A 240 -10.38 -44.80 3.59
N ASN A 241 -11.12 -43.80 4.08
CA ASN A 241 -11.39 -42.57 3.32
C ASN A 241 -10.54 -41.35 3.69
N GLU A 242 -9.50 -41.47 4.52
CA GLU A 242 -8.50 -40.39 4.62
C GLU A 242 -7.67 -40.27 3.33
N GLN A 243 -7.56 -41.35 2.53
CA GLN A 243 -6.83 -41.35 1.25
C GLN A 243 -7.67 -40.95 0.03
N LEU A 244 -9.00 -40.92 0.13
CA LEU A 244 -9.89 -40.56 -1.00
C LEU A 244 -10.50 -39.16 -0.85
N GLN A 245 -10.23 -38.45 0.25
CA GLN A 245 -10.54 -37.02 0.39
C GLN A 245 -9.35 -36.10 0.15
N SER A 246 -8.12 -36.61 0.06
CA SER A 246 -7.11 -35.94 -0.74
C SER A 246 -7.50 -36.18 -2.20
N GLY A 247 -8.06 -35.16 -2.85
CA GLY A 247 -8.19 -35.18 -4.29
C GLY A 247 -6.80 -35.37 -4.90
N GLN A 248 -6.43 -36.61 -5.21
CA GLN A 248 -5.43 -36.85 -6.24
C GLN A 248 -6.05 -36.33 -7.52
N GLU A 249 -5.68 -35.09 -7.83
CA GLU A 249 -5.81 -34.55 -9.16
C GLU A 249 -5.30 -35.61 -10.13
N ASN A 250 -6.21 -36.06 -10.97
CA ASN A 250 -5.94 -36.90 -12.11
C ASN A 250 -4.73 -36.31 -12.86
N PRO A 251 -3.59 -37.01 -13.00
CA PRO A 251 -2.47 -36.54 -13.79
C PRO A 251 -2.91 -36.61 -15.26
N ARG A 252 -3.65 -35.58 -15.70
CA ARG A 252 -3.86 -35.31 -17.10
C ARG A 252 -2.48 -34.99 -17.67
N SER A 253 -1.92 -35.99 -18.34
CA SER A 253 -1.19 -35.82 -19.59
C SER A 253 -0.26 -34.60 -19.56
N SER A 254 0.87 -34.74 -18.87
CA SER A 254 2.07 -33.98 -19.16
C SER A 254 2.49 -34.28 -20.61
N ARG A 255 1.88 -33.57 -21.56
CA ARG A 255 2.50 -33.30 -22.84
C ARG A 255 3.50 -32.20 -22.54
N GLY A 256 4.79 -32.52 -22.72
CA GLY A 256 5.86 -31.56 -22.59
C GLY A 256 5.58 -30.31 -23.41
N TRP A 257 5.56 -29.18 -22.74
CA TRP A 257 5.81 -27.89 -23.34
C TRP A 257 7.09 -27.39 -22.69
N THR A 258 8.14 -27.46 -23.50
CA THR A 258 9.50 -27.01 -23.25
C THR A 258 9.53 -25.55 -22.81
N THR A 259 10.36 -25.28 -21.82
CA THR A 259 10.78 -23.99 -21.25
C THR A 259 11.58 -23.10 -22.22
N ASP A 260 11.17 -23.01 -23.49
CA ASP A 260 11.95 -22.35 -24.55
C ASP A 260 11.16 -21.28 -25.34
N ALA A 261 10.06 -20.78 -24.76
CA ALA A 261 9.17 -19.82 -25.43
C ALA A 261 9.01 -18.47 -24.68
N PHE A 262 9.89 -18.14 -23.74
CA PHE A 262 9.81 -16.87 -23.00
C PHE A 262 10.55 -15.69 -23.68
N GLU A 263 11.27 -15.91 -24.78
CA GLU A 263 12.07 -14.84 -25.44
C GLU A 263 11.43 -14.17 -26.68
N ARG A 264 10.16 -14.43 -27.05
CA ARG A 264 9.60 -13.90 -28.32
C ARG A 264 8.29 -13.13 -28.28
N PHE A 265 7.99 -12.43 -27.17
CA PHE A 265 6.86 -11.48 -27.17
C PHE A 265 7.20 -10.02 -26.83
N SER A 266 8.48 -9.64 -26.96
CA SER A 266 8.87 -8.23 -27.10
C SER A 266 9.00 -7.85 -28.57
N ARG A 267 7.87 -7.65 -29.28
CA ARG A 267 7.76 -6.79 -30.49
C ARG A 267 6.33 -6.68 -31.02
N ARG A 268 5.84 -5.44 -31.03
CA ARG A 268 4.76 -4.84 -31.84
C ARG A 268 3.31 -5.19 -31.48
N ARG A 269 2.56 -4.18 -31.01
CA ARG A 269 1.75 -3.30 -31.88
C ARG A 269 1.09 -2.18 -31.07
N THR A 270 1.32 -0.95 -31.53
CA THR A 270 0.43 0.20 -31.31
C THR A 270 -0.94 -0.05 -31.95
N PRO A 271 -2.00 0.57 -31.42
CA PRO A 271 -2.98 1.17 -32.33
C PRO A 271 -3.30 2.62 -32.00
N SER A 272 -3.44 3.35 -33.10
CA SER A 272 -3.94 4.70 -33.30
C SER A 272 -5.08 5.13 -32.38
N ARG A 273 -4.89 6.25 -31.69
CA ARG A 273 -5.95 7.01 -31.03
C ARG A 273 -6.51 8.04 -32.02
N GLN A 274 -7.69 7.74 -32.56
CA GLN A 274 -8.55 8.72 -33.24
C GLN A 274 -9.04 9.73 -32.20
N GLU A 275 -8.64 10.99 -32.34
CA GLU A 275 -9.23 12.08 -31.57
C GLU A 275 -10.52 12.54 -32.21
N ARG A 276 -11.62 12.31 -31.48
CA ARG A 276 -12.94 12.87 -31.73
C ARG A 276 -12.92 14.36 -31.42
N LYS A 277 -13.26 15.17 -32.43
CA LYS A 277 -13.76 16.55 -32.29
C LYS A 277 -14.92 16.59 -31.29
N VAL A 278 -14.73 17.20 -30.14
CA VAL A 278 -15.83 17.68 -29.29
C VAL A 278 -15.97 19.18 -29.49
N ARG A 279 -17.13 19.53 -30.04
CA ARG A 279 -17.60 20.87 -30.35
C ARG A 279 -18.19 21.46 -29.07
N VAL A 280 -17.47 22.34 -28.38
CA VAL A 280 -18.02 23.09 -27.24
C VAL A 280 -18.67 24.37 -27.76
N GLN A 281 -19.98 24.45 -27.56
CA GLN A 281 -20.80 25.65 -27.80
C GLN A 281 -20.41 26.73 -26.80
N LEU A 282 -19.94 27.86 -27.31
CA LEU A 282 -19.72 29.09 -26.56
C LEU A 282 -21.07 29.78 -26.36
N HIS A 283 -21.61 29.77 -25.14
CA HIS A 283 -22.68 30.70 -24.77
C HIS A 283 -22.06 32.07 -24.50
N GLN A 284 -22.32 32.97 -25.45
CA GLN A 284 -22.00 34.38 -25.41
C GLN A 284 -23.16 35.10 -24.70
N GLU A 285 -22.96 35.51 -23.45
CA GLU A 285 -23.85 36.49 -22.82
C GLU A 285 -23.17 37.86 -22.77
N ARG A 286 -23.81 38.74 -23.52
CA ARG A 286 -23.55 40.15 -23.73
C ARG A 286 -24.51 40.88 -22.81
N GLY A 287 -24.02 41.80 -21.99
CA GLY A 287 -24.85 42.61 -21.11
C GLY A 287 -24.12 43.86 -20.62
N GLU A 288 -23.99 44.84 -21.50
CA GLU A 288 -23.69 46.23 -21.14
C GLU A 288 -24.98 46.95 -20.70
N THR A 289 -24.81 48.18 -20.18
CA THR A 289 -25.81 49.22 -19.85
C THR A 289 -26.36 49.11 -18.40
N SER A 290 -26.49 50.15 -17.56
CA SER A 290 -26.39 51.61 -17.67
C SER A 290 -26.15 52.26 -16.30
N VAL A 291 -25.56 53.46 -16.33
CA VAL A 291 -25.81 54.67 -15.52
C VAL A 291 -27.05 54.64 -14.60
N SER A 292 -26.89 55.11 -13.35
CA SER A 292 -27.88 55.94 -12.64
C SER A 292 -27.39 56.34 -11.24
N GLY A 293 -27.27 57.65 -10.98
CA GLY A 293 -27.13 58.20 -9.64
C GLY A 293 -28.51 58.38 -8.97
N SER A 294 -28.57 58.23 -7.65
CA SER A 294 -29.49 58.94 -6.75
C SER A 294 -29.16 58.61 -5.29
N GLU A 295 -29.40 59.61 -4.45
CA GLU A 295 -29.05 59.70 -3.03
C GLU A 295 -30.08 59.01 -2.11
N GLY A 296 -29.57 58.40 -1.02
CA GLY A 296 -30.30 57.99 0.19
C GLY A 296 -31.11 56.68 0.11
N PRO A 297 -31.36 55.94 1.22
CA PRO A 297 -31.19 56.26 2.65
C PRO A 297 -30.20 55.32 3.38
N LYS A 298 -29.80 55.69 4.60
CA LYS A 298 -28.99 54.87 5.52
C LYS A 298 -29.74 53.57 5.85
N MET A 299 -29.39 52.49 5.16
CA MET A 299 -29.70 51.11 5.54
C MET A 299 -28.50 50.50 6.25
N ASP A 300 -28.77 49.74 7.30
CA ASP A 300 -27.80 48.94 8.04
C ASP A 300 -26.93 48.15 7.08
N LYS A 301 -25.61 48.39 7.14
CA LYS A 301 -24.63 47.73 6.29
C LYS A 301 -24.71 46.21 6.53
N PRO A 302 -25.03 45.39 5.52
CA PRO A 302 -24.88 43.95 5.66
C PRO A 302 -23.38 43.64 5.85
N LYS A 303 -23.01 43.18 7.06
CA LYS A 303 -21.66 42.70 7.45
C LYS A 303 -21.18 41.46 6.67
N ALA A 304 -21.87 41.03 5.62
CA ALA A 304 -21.68 39.75 4.94
C ALA A 304 -20.59 39.75 3.84
N ARG A 305 -19.55 40.58 3.95
CA ARG A 305 -18.48 40.66 2.94
C ARG A 305 -17.06 40.46 3.50
N GLU A 306 -16.90 40.19 4.79
CA GLU A 306 -15.58 40.27 5.43
C GLU A 306 -14.72 39.00 5.27
N ASP A 307 -15.30 37.88 4.84
CA ASP A 307 -14.61 36.57 4.88
C ASP A 307 -14.10 36.08 3.53
N LYS A 308 -14.36 36.83 2.44
CA LYS A 308 -13.90 36.45 1.11
C LYS A 308 -12.39 36.65 0.98
N VAL A 309 -11.72 35.63 0.48
CA VAL A 309 -10.30 35.64 0.20
C VAL A 309 -10.08 35.85 -1.29
N VAL A 310 -9.35 36.92 -1.62
CA VAL A 310 -9.11 37.36 -2.99
C VAL A 310 -7.62 37.50 -3.30
N VAL A 311 -7.25 37.36 -4.57
CA VAL A 311 -5.85 37.53 -5.02
C VAL A 311 -5.42 39.00 -4.93
N SER A 312 -4.30 39.26 -4.24
CA SER A 312 -3.74 40.61 -4.03
C SER A 312 -3.01 41.12 -5.28
N LYS A 313 -2.25 40.26 -5.95
CA LYS A 313 -1.44 40.61 -7.13
C LYS A 313 -1.68 39.66 -8.30
N ARG A 314 -1.82 40.23 -9.51
CA ARG A 314 -1.96 39.45 -10.74
C ARG A 314 -0.77 38.52 -10.89
N SER A 315 -1.05 37.23 -11.08
CA SER A 315 -0.02 36.20 -11.13
C SER A 315 -0.25 35.25 -12.30
N TYR A 316 0.84 34.81 -12.90
CA TYR A 316 0.88 33.83 -13.98
C TYR A 316 1.62 32.60 -13.46
N VAL A 317 1.02 31.42 -13.63
CA VAL A 317 1.57 30.12 -13.24
C VAL A 317 1.62 29.23 -14.47
N ALA A 318 2.82 28.81 -14.88
CA ALA A 318 3.00 27.97 -16.07
C ALA A 318 2.41 26.56 -15.85
N PRO A 319 2.07 25.82 -16.91
CA PRO A 319 1.66 24.41 -16.81
C PRO A 319 2.68 23.57 -16.03
N GLY A 320 2.23 22.83 -15.01
CA GLY A 320 3.08 22.01 -14.14
C GLY A 320 3.91 22.77 -13.10
N GLU A 321 3.80 24.10 -13.03
CA GLU A 321 4.52 24.92 -12.05
C GLU A 321 3.73 25.05 -10.73
N CYS A 322 4.47 25.12 -9.62
CA CYS A 322 3.96 25.58 -8.34
C CYS A 322 4.52 26.97 -8.01
N LYS A 323 3.64 27.93 -7.72
CA LYS A 323 4.03 29.32 -7.46
C LYS A 323 3.32 29.89 -6.23
N TRP A 324 4.06 30.62 -5.41
CA TRP A 324 3.52 31.34 -4.26
C TRP A 324 2.78 32.60 -4.71
N VAL A 325 1.50 32.70 -4.36
CA VAL A 325 0.62 33.82 -4.74
C VAL A 325 0.09 34.50 -3.49
N GLU A 326 0.17 35.82 -3.49
CA GLU A 326 -0.32 36.66 -2.39
C GLU A 326 -1.85 36.81 -2.47
N ILE A 327 -2.53 36.45 -1.38
CA ILE A 327 -3.98 36.55 -1.20
C ILE A 327 -4.28 37.45 -0.01
N ARG A 328 -5.48 38.04 0.03
CA ARG A 328 -5.94 38.96 1.08
C ARG A 328 -7.42 38.72 1.39
N GLY A 329 -7.80 38.84 2.66
CA GLY A 329 -9.19 38.74 3.14
C GLY A 329 -9.23 38.63 4.67
N GLY A 330 -10.39 38.81 5.32
CA GLY A 330 -10.58 38.54 6.75
C GLY A 330 -9.72 39.39 7.69
N GLY A 331 -10.13 40.66 7.89
CA GLY A 331 -9.33 41.79 8.39
C GLY A 331 -8.62 41.75 9.75
N GLU A 332 -8.48 40.59 10.40
CA GLU A 332 -7.66 40.44 11.61
C GLU A 332 -6.43 39.56 11.34
N PRO A 333 -5.22 39.98 11.74
CA PRO A 333 -4.00 39.16 11.64
C PRO A 333 -4.08 37.92 12.55
N GLY A 334 -3.37 36.86 12.18
CA GLY A 334 -3.32 35.62 12.96
C GLY A 334 -3.32 34.36 12.11
N GLU A 335 -3.40 33.20 12.77
CA GLU A 335 -3.54 31.91 12.11
C GLU A 335 -5.01 31.68 11.74
N LYS A 336 -5.28 31.40 10.46
CA LYS A 336 -6.63 31.19 9.92
C LYS A 336 -6.67 30.00 8.98
N ILE A 337 -7.79 29.28 8.93
CA ILE A 337 -7.99 28.18 8.00
C ILE A 337 -8.61 28.73 6.72
N LEU A 338 -7.90 28.57 5.60
CA LEU A 338 -8.41 28.88 4.27
C LEU A 338 -9.26 27.72 3.78
N GLU A 339 -10.53 27.96 3.47
CA GLU A 339 -11.37 27.06 2.70
C GLU A 339 -11.29 27.45 1.22
N SER A 340 -10.45 26.74 0.47
CA SER A 340 -10.28 27.01 -0.96
C SER A 340 -11.53 26.59 -1.74
N THR A 341 -11.93 27.42 -2.71
CA THR A 341 -13.01 27.10 -3.66
C THR A 341 -12.47 26.60 -5.00
N SER A 342 -11.14 26.52 -5.13
CA SER A 342 -10.44 26.23 -6.38
C SER A 342 -9.52 25.04 -6.22
N ASP A 343 -9.53 24.12 -7.19
CA ASP A 343 -8.73 22.87 -7.16
C ASP A 343 -7.21 23.09 -7.16
N TRP A 344 -6.75 24.28 -7.59
CA TRP A 344 -5.32 24.65 -7.66
C TRP A 344 -4.75 25.27 -6.37
N ILE A 345 -5.58 25.47 -5.34
CA ILE A 345 -5.15 25.88 -3.99
C ILE A 345 -5.74 24.88 -3.00
N HIS A 346 -4.90 24.30 -2.15
CA HIS A 346 -5.39 23.43 -1.08
C HIS A 346 -5.91 24.26 0.10
N SER A 347 -7.01 23.81 0.70
CA SER A 347 -7.47 24.32 1.99
C SER A 347 -6.44 24.01 3.08
N GLY A 348 -6.27 24.91 4.05
CA GLY A 348 -5.27 24.71 5.11
C GLY A 348 -5.00 25.94 5.98
N LEU A 349 -4.18 25.75 7.00
CA LEU A 349 -3.79 26.78 7.97
C LEU A 349 -2.81 27.78 7.33
N CYS A 350 -3.14 29.07 7.42
CA CYS A 350 -2.34 30.18 6.90
C CYS A 350 -2.05 31.19 8.01
N ALA A 351 -0.84 31.75 8.02
CA ALA A 351 -0.49 32.89 8.85
C ALA A 351 -0.79 34.19 8.08
N VAL A 352 -1.75 34.97 8.57
CA VAL A 352 -2.17 36.25 7.99
C VAL A 352 -1.43 37.39 8.71
N ASP A 353 -0.78 38.25 7.94
CA ASP A 353 -0.04 39.40 8.44
C ASP A 353 -0.94 40.56 8.91
N ASP A 354 -0.34 41.60 9.48
CA ASP A 354 -1.03 42.82 9.95
C ASP A 354 -1.78 43.56 8.83
N SER A 355 -1.48 43.28 7.57
CA SER A 355 -2.17 43.85 6.40
C SER A 355 -3.38 43.03 5.94
N GLY A 356 -3.63 41.88 6.59
CA GLY A 356 -4.65 40.92 6.18
C GLY A 356 -4.23 40.08 4.97
N ALA A 357 -2.93 40.01 4.66
CA ALA A 357 -2.39 39.28 3.51
C ALA A 357 -1.60 38.03 3.96
N THR A 358 -1.55 37.05 3.06
CA THR A 358 -0.71 35.85 3.21
C THR A 358 -0.31 35.32 1.83
N THR A 359 0.65 34.41 1.77
CA THR A 359 1.06 33.76 0.53
C THR A 359 0.71 32.29 0.56
N VAL A 360 0.02 31.80 -0.49
CA VAL A 360 -0.35 30.39 -0.63
C VAL A 360 0.30 29.77 -1.87
N PRO A 361 0.64 28.47 -1.85
CA PRO A 361 1.12 27.78 -3.02
C PRO A 361 -0.04 27.50 -3.98
N VAL A 362 0.15 27.85 -5.25
CA VAL A 362 -0.80 27.55 -6.33
C VAL A 362 -0.17 26.53 -7.28
N TRP A 363 -0.83 25.40 -7.47
CA TRP A 363 -0.40 24.33 -8.38
C TRP A 363 -1.19 24.34 -9.68
N ASN A 364 -0.52 24.62 -10.81
CA ASN A 364 -1.17 24.52 -12.11
C ASN A 364 -1.03 23.12 -12.70
N VAL A 365 -2.03 22.26 -12.46
CA VAL A 365 -2.11 20.91 -13.06
C VAL A 365 -2.66 20.90 -14.49
N ALA A 366 -3.13 22.04 -15.00
CA ALA A 366 -3.67 22.15 -16.35
C ALA A 366 -2.55 22.22 -17.40
N ALA A 367 -2.90 21.87 -18.64
CA ALA A 367 -1.98 22.00 -19.79
C ALA A 367 -1.81 23.45 -20.26
N GLU A 368 -2.62 24.38 -19.78
CA GLU A 368 -2.62 25.79 -20.15
C GLU A 368 -2.16 26.69 -18.99
N PRO A 369 -1.54 27.86 -19.25
CA PRO A 369 -1.13 28.79 -18.20
C PRO A 369 -2.31 29.30 -17.38
N LEU A 370 -2.20 29.22 -16.05
CA LEU A 370 -3.19 29.77 -15.13
C LEU A 370 -2.90 31.26 -14.88
N VAL A 371 -3.92 32.11 -15.07
CA VAL A 371 -3.84 33.56 -14.86
C VAL A 371 -4.78 33.97 -13.73
N LEU A 372 -4.20 34.26 -12.57
CA LEU A 372 -4.93 34.74 -11.40
C LEU A 372 -5.03 36.28 -11.44
N LYS A 373 -6.26 36.80 -11.46
CA LYS A 373 -6.53 38.24 -11.56
C LYS A 373 -6.62 38.87 -10.17
N VAL A 374 -6.21 40.13 -10.05
CA VAL A 374 -6.40 40.91 -8.81
C VAL A 374 -7.89 40.96 -8.48
N GLY A 375 -8.24 40.66 -7.23
CA GLY A 375 -9.63 40.62 -6.76
C GLY A 375 -10.40 39.35 -7.11
N GLN A 376 -9.78 38.38 -7.80
CA GLN A 376 -10.39 37.07 -8.02
C GLN A 376 -10.55 36.34 -6.69
N GLU A 377 -11.76 35.89 -6.40
CA GLU A 377 -12.10 35.07 -5.23
C GLU A 377 -11.47 33.68 -5.37
N VAL A 378 -10.76 33.24 -4.34
CA VAL A 378 -10.08 31.93 -4.29
C VAL A 378 -10.56 31.07 -3.13
N GLY A 379 -11.27 31.65 -2.17
CA GLY A 379 -11.82 30.92 -1.03
C GLY A 379 -12.48 31.83 -0.01
N THR A 380 -12.79 31.25 1.13
CA THR A 380 -13.29 31.93 2.32
C THR A 380 -12.41 31.59 3.51
N TRP A 381 -12.25 32.53 4.44
CA TRP A 381 -11.70 32.20 5.75
C TRP A 381 -12.76 31.47 6.56
N GLU A 382 -12.38 30.36 7.18
CA GLU A 382 -13.26 29.70 8.13
C GLU A 382 -13.52 30.63 9.32
N HIS A 383 -14.79 30.71 9.73
CA HIS A 383 -15.18 31.53 10.86
C HIS A 383 -14.78 30.87 12.18
N ASP A 384 -14.24 31.65 13.12
CA ASP A 384 -13.97 31.23 14.51
C ASP A 384 -15.22 30.73 15.27
N ASP A 385 -16.42 30.94 14.70
CA ASP A 385 -17.67 30.37 15.21
C ASP A 385 -17.74 28.84 15.02
N ALA A 386 -16.97 28.28 14.08
CA ALA A 386 -16.67 26.87 14.05
C ALA A 386 -15.80 26.58 15.28
N GLN A 387 -16.43 26.10 16.35
CA GLN A 387 -15.78 25.63 17.55
C GLN A 387 -14.89 24.43 17.22
N PHE A 388 -13.74 24.66 16.58
CA PHE A 388 -12.60 23.81 16.83
C PHE A 388 -12.39 23.93 18.32
N ALA A 389 -12.67 22.84 19.05
CA ALA A 389 -12.27 22.72 20.43
C ALA A 389 -10.80 23.06 20.44
N LYS A 390 -10.46 24.29 20.85
CA LYS A 390 -9.10 24.79 20.91
C LYS A 390 -8.42 23.84 21.88
N VAL A 391 -7.79 22.80 21.33
CA VAL A 391 -7.17 21.76 22.13
C VAL A 391 -5.97 22.44 22.74
N THR A 392 -6.22 23.08 23.88
CA THR A 392 -5.17 23.67 24.68
C THR A 392 -4.19 22.54 24.96
N ALA A 393 -2.88 22.81 24.91
CA ALA A 393 -1.85 21.79 25.13
C ALA A 393 -2.02 20.99 26.44
N LYS A 394 -2.88 21.46 27.36
CA LYS A 394 -3.31 20.77 28.59
C LYS A 394 -4.32 19.62 28.37
N GLN A 395 -5.03 19.61 27.24
CA GLN A 395 -6.06 18.61 26.91
C GLN A 395 -5.57 17.53 25.95
N ILE A 396 -4.40 17.75 25.31
CA ILE A 396 -3.65 16.65 24.73
C ILE A 396 -3.00 15.93 25.92
N PRO A 397 -3.26 14.64 26.17
CA PRO A 397 -2.52 13.90 27.18
C PRO A 397 -1.04 14.07 26.89
N THR A 398 -0.32 14.76 27.78
CA THR A 398 1.11 15.05 27.61
C THR A 398 1.91 13.76 27.41
N ASP A 399 1.38 12.64 27.87
CA ASP A 399 1.92 11.29 27.69
C ASP A 399 2.08 10.85 26.22
N MET A 400 1.38 11.49 25.26
CA MET A 400 1.59 11.22 23.82
C MET A 400 2.64 12.12 23.15
N LEU A 401 3.15 13.14 23.84
CA LEU A 401 4.11 14.11 23.29
C LEU A 401 5.40 14.25 24.11
N VAL A 402 5.51 13.60 25.28
CA VAL A 402 6.75 13.56 26.06
C VAL A 402 7.64 12.42 25.55
N PHE A 403 8.43 12.72 24.51
CA PHE A 403 9.68 12.00 24.26
C PHE A 403 10.68 12.39 25.35
N GLY A 404 10.59 11.80 26.57
CA GLY A 404 11.39 12.36 27.66
C GLY A 404 11.52 11.62 28.99
N GLU A 405 10.91 10.46 29.24
CA GLU A 405 11.29 9.68 30.42
C GLU A 405 12.18 8.50 30.03
N LYS A 406 13.29 8.35 30.78
CA LYS A 406 14.29 7.29 30.61
C LYS A 406 13.56 5.97 30.46
N GLY A 407 13.78 5.28 29.35
CA GLY A 407 13.19 3.97 29.11
C GLY A 407 13.37 3.08 30.34
N LEU A 408 12.25 2.51 30.81
CA LEU A 408 12.19 1.54 31.89
C LEU A 408 13.32 0.51 31.74
N ASP A 409 14.04 0.27 32.83
CA ASP A 409 15.12 -0.72 32.88
C ASP A 409 14.56 -2.08 32.43
N PRO A 410 15.30 -2.86 31.61
CA PRO A 410 14.83 -4.13 31.08
C PRO A 410 14.31 -5.11 32.16
N ASN A 411 14.81 -5.02 33.40
CA ASN A 411 14.35 -5.87 34.49
C ASN A 411 13.00 -5.46 35.06
N GLU A 412 12.65 -4.17 35.05
CA GLU A 412 11.30 -3.71 35.41
C GLU A 412 10.28 -4.12 34.35
N ARG A 413 10.67 -4.07 33.07
CA ARG A 413 9.83 -4.53 31.96
C ARG A 413 9.47 -6.02 32.06
N ARG A 414 10.40 -6.87 32.49
CA ARG A 414 10.12 -8.31 32.73
C ARG A 414 9.14 -8.55 33.87
N LYS A 415 9.25 -7.79 34.97
CA LYS A 415 8.36 -7.96 36.13
C LYS A 415 6.90 -7.58 35.88
N MET A 416 6.60 -6.83 34.82
CA MET A 416 5.23 -6.50 34.46
C MET A 416 4.58 -7.52 33.50
N LEU A 417 5.37 -8.47 32.99
CA LEU A 417 4.90 -9.54 32.08
C LEU A 417 4.72 -10.88 32.80
N ASP A 418 5.16 -10.99 34.05
CA ASP A 418 4.83 -12.06 34.99
C ASP A 418 3.71 -11.58 35.94
#